data_AF-A0A662SYF2-F1
#
_entry.id   AF-A0A662SYF2-F1
#
_cell.length_a   1.000
_cell.length_b   1.000
_cell.length_c   1.000
_cell.angle_alpha   90.00
_cell.angle_beta   90.00
_cell.angle_gamma   90.00
#
_symmetry.space_group_name_H-M   'P 1'
#
loop_
_entity.id
_entity.type
_entity.pdbx_description
1 polymer ?
#
loop_
_entity_poly.entity_id
_entity_poly.type
_entity_poly.pdbx_seq_one_letter_code
_entity_poly.pdbx_strand_id
1 'polypeptide(L)'
;MKERIKVVLDSSAVIALSKLGYLREMLHVFNEVVVPAAVYEEVCIRGQGLPGDRSLREAIEEGVVSVKRVRSRSVVEELCQDLSLGKLRL
;
A
#
# COMPACT_ATOMS: atom_id res chain seq x y z
N MET A 1 -23.34 -11.38 8.59
CA MET A 1 -22.55 -10.77 7.49
C MET A 1 -21.11 -10.71 7.96
N LYS A 2 -20.14 -11.28 7.23
CA LYS A 2 -18.71 -11.03 7.52
C LYS A 2 -18.43 -9.57 7.14
N GLU A 3 -17.89 -8.78 8.06
CA GLU A 3 -17.42 -7.42 7.74
C GLU A 3 -16.37 -7.52 6.64
N ARG A 4 -16.50 -6.69 5.60
CA ARG A 4 -15.47 -6.58 4.57
C ARG A 4 -14.39 -5.63 5.07
N ILE A 5 -13.27 -6.18 5.52
CA ILE A 5 -12.13 -5.39 5.98
C ILE A 5 -11.26 -5.06 4.78
N LYS A 6 -11.07 -3.76 4.54
CA LYS A 6 -10.21 -3.21 3.50
C LYS A 6 -8.96 -2.63 4.15
N VAL A 7 -7.80 -2.94 3.61
CA VAL A 7 -6.52 -2.41 4.07
C VAL A 7 -5.82 -1.63 2.95
N VAL A 8 -5.14 -0.55 3.34
CA VAL A 8 -4.25 0.22 2.46
C VAL A 8 -2.84 0.07 3.00
N LEU A 9 -1.92 -0.46 2.20
CA LEU A 9 -0.53 -0.65 2.58
C LEU A 9 0.33 0.51 2.07
N ASP A 10 1.20 1.01 2.94
CA ASP A 10 2.29 1.91 2.56
C ASP A 10 3.53 1.11 2.09
N SER A 11 4.59 1.81 1.67
CA SER A 11 5.81 1.14 1.22
C SER A 11 6.51 0.36 2.32
N SER A 12 6.52 0.89 3.55
CA SER A 12 7.17 0.24 4.68
C SER A 12 6.53 -1.12 5.03
N ALA A 13 5.18 -1.20 5.06
CA ALA A 13 4.46 -2.43 5.28
C ALA A 13 4.68 -3.44 4.14
N VAL A 14 4.62 -3.00 2.88
CA VAL A 14 4.89 -3.89 1.73
C VAL A 14 6.29 -4.49 1.83
N ILE A 15 7.32 -3.66 2.01
CA ILE A 15 8.71 -4.12 2.09
C ILE A 15 8.89 -5.11 3.25
N ALA A 16 8.33 -4.82 4.42
CA ALA A 16 8.42 -5.70 5.58
C ALA A 16 7.74 -7.05 5.35
N LEU A 17 6.49 -7.05 4.88
CA LEU A 17 5.73 -8.26 4.59
C LEU A 17 6.38 -9.09 3.49
N SER A 18 6.95 -8.45 2.47
CA SER A 18 7.70 -9.11 1.41
C SER A 18 8.97 -9.78 1.91
N LYS A 19 9.74 -9.14 2.79
CA LYS A 19 10.92 -9.75 3.43
C LYS A 19 10.56 -10.97 4.26
N LEU A 20 9.37 -10.98 4.87
CA LEU A 20 8.88 -12.08 5.70
C LEU A 20 8.10 -13.14 4.90
N GLY A 21 7.86 -12.93 3.59
CA GLY A 21 7.08 -13.83 2.76
C GLY A 21 5.56 -13.81 3.03
N TYR A 22 5.06 -12.82 3.77
CA TYR A 22 3.66 -12.75 4.21
C TYR A 22 2.75 -11.84 3.37
N LEU A 23 3.28 -11.19 2.32
CA LEU A 23 2.47 -10.26 1.52
C LEU A 23 1.21 -10.94 0.93
N ARG A 24 1.31 -12.22 0.55
CA ARG A 24 0.19 -12.99 -0.01
C ARG A 24 -0.80 -13.48 1.06
N GLU A 25 -0.33 -13.71 2.28
CA GLU A 25 -1.16 -14.12 3.42
C GLU A 25 -2.18 -13.05 3.83
N MET A 26 -1.98 -11.79 3.40
CA MET A 26 -2.94 -10.70 3.58
C MET A 26 -4.35 -11.05 3.08
N LEU A 27 -4.48 -11.90 2.05
CA LEU A 27 -5.80 -12.33 1.54
C LEU A 27 -6.58 -13.24 2.49
N HIS A 28 -5.89 -13.93 3.40
CA HIS A 28 -6.55 -14.76 4.41
C HIS A 28 -7.16 -13.91 5.53
N VAL A 29 -6.68 -12.68 5.69
CA VAL A 29 -7.07 -11.75 6.75
C VAL A 29 -8.02 -10.67 6.23
N PHE A 30 -7.75 -10.12 5.05
CA PHE A 30 -8.44 -8.98 4.48
C PHE A 30 -9.21 -9.32 3.20
N ASN A 31 -10.34 -8.65 3.02
CA ASN A 31 -11.17 -8.84 1.83
C ASN A 31 -10.67 -8.04 0.63
N GLU A 32 -9.99 -6.93 0.88
CA GLU A 32 -9.44 -6.06 -0.16
C GLU A 32 -8.11 -5.47 0.32
N VAL A 33 -7.05 -5.68 -0.46
CA VAL A 33 -5.72 -5.10 -0.23
C VAL A 33 -5.47 -4.08 -1.33
N VAL A 34 -5.14 -2.85 -0.93
CA VAL A 34 -4.88 -1.74 -1.84
C VAL A 34 -3.50 -1.17 -1.58
N VAL A 35 -2.79 -0.82 -2.65
CA VAL A 35 -1.59 0.03 -2.57
C VAL A 35 -1.80 1.32 -3.37
N PRO A 36 -1.41 2.48 -2.84
CA PRO A 36 -1.35 3.72 -3.62
C PRO A 36 -0.37 3.57 -4.80
N ALA A 37 -0.67 4.25 -5.92
CA ALA A 37 0.23 4.26 -7.07
C ALA A 37 1.64 4.77 -6.74
N ALA A 38 1.77 5.70 -5.77
CA ALA A 38 3.06 6.19 -5.29
C ALA A 38 3.88 5.09 -4.58
N VAL A 39 3.22 4.16 -3.89
CA VAL A 39 3.88 3.01 -3.24
C VAL A 39 4.39 2.04 -4.29
N TYR A 40 3.59 1.75 -5.33
CA TYR A 40 4.06 0.95 -6.46
C TYR A 40 5.27 1.60 -7.17
N GLU A 41 5.23 2.91 -7.39
CA GLU A 41 6.36 3.66 -7.95
C GLU A 41 7.62 3.52 -7.08
N GLU A 42 7.49 3.69 -5.77
CA GLU A 42 8.61 3.55 -4.83
C GLU A 42 9.18 2.13 -4.82
N VAL A 43 8.32 1.13 -4.68
CA VAL A 43 8.74 -0.26 -4.45
C VAL A 43 9.14 -0.98 -5.74
N CYS A 44 8.35 -0.84 -6.80
CA CYS A 44 8.54 -1.63 -8.03
C CYS A 44 9.32 -0.90 -9.13
N ILE A 45 9.26 0.44 -9.17
CA ILE A 45 9.96 1.22 -10.21
C ILE A 45 11.30 1.72 -9.69
N ARG A 46 11.28 2.55 -8.63
CA ARG A 46 12.51 3.11 -8.05
C ARG A 46 13.30 2.07 -7.25
N GLY A 47 12.58 1.18 -6.57
CA GLY A 47 13.14 0.08 -5.77
C GLY A 47 13.27 -1.24 -6.52
N GLN A 48 13.31 -1.24 -7.86
CA GLN A 48 13.39 -2.46 -8.65
C GLN A 48 14.54 -3.38 -8.18
N GLY A 49 14.25 -4.67 -8.01
CA GLY A 49 15.19 -5.66 -7.51
C GLY A 49 15.39 -5.66 -5.98
N LEU A 50 14.82 -4.69 -5.25
CA LEU A 50 14.84 -4.66 -3.78
C LEU A 50 13.65 -5.44 -3.20
N PRO A 51 13.69 -5.77 -1.88
CA PRO A 51 12.59 -6.45 -1.23
C PRO A 51 11.29 -5.67 -1.37
N GLY A 52 10.21 -6.34 -1.77
CA GLY A 52 8.95 -5.70 -2.12
C GLY A 52 8.64 -5.83 -3.61
N ASP A 53 9.62 -5.58 -4.49
CA ASP A 53 9.42 -5.45 -5.94
C ASP A 53 8.72 -6.67 -6.56
N ARG A 54 9.41 -7.83 -6.57
CA ARG A 54 8.89 -9.06 -7.20
C ARG A 54 7.54 -9.47 -6.59
N SER A 55 7.48 -9.60 -5.28
CA SER A 55 6.28 -10.05 -4.58
C SER A 55 5.07 -9.13 -4.78
N LEU A 56 5.29 -7.82 -4.88
CA LEU A 56 4.20 -6.87 -5.09
C LEU A 56 3.69 -6.96 -6.54
N ARG A 57 4.58 -7.09 -7.53
CA ARG A 57 4.20 -7.31 -8.93
C ARG A 57 3.38 -8.57 -9.10
N GLU A 58 3.86 -9.69 -8.58
CA GLU A 58 3.15 -10.97 -8.63
C GLU A 58 1.76 -10.86 -7.97
N ALA A 59 1.69 -10.25 -6.78
CA ALA A 59 0.41 -10.03 -6.10
C ALA A 59 -0.55 -9.12 -6.90
N ILE A 60 -0.05 -8.15 -7.64
CA ILE A 60 -0.88 -7.31 -8.51
C ILE A 60 -1.35 -8.08 -9.74
N GLU A 61 -0.45 -8.83 -10.40
CA GLU A 61 -0.76 -9.64 -11.58
C GLU A 61 -1.80 -10.72 -11.29
N GLU A 62 -1.73 -11.32 -10.11
CA GLU A 62 -2.68 -12.32 -9.61
C GLU A 62 -4.00 -11.70 -9.10
N GLY A 63 -4.12 -10.37 -9.05
CA GLY A 63 -5.30 -9.66 -8.57
C GLY A 63 -5.49 -9.67 -7.05
N VAL A 64 -4.47 -10.11 -6.30
CA VAL A 64 -4.41 -10.11 -4.82
C VAL A 64 -4.40 -8.67 -4.28
N VAL A 65 -3.62 -7.80 -4.93
CA VAL A 65 -3.44 -6.40 -4.55
C VAL A 65 -3.89 -5.51 -5.70
N SER A 66 -4.68 -4.47 -5.39
CA SER A 66 -5.06 -3.47 -6.38
C SER A 66 -4.28 -2.17 -6.20
N VAL A 67 -3.77 -1.63 -7.31
CA VAL A 67 -3.13 -0.31 -7.32
C VAL A 67 -4.17 0.77 -7.54
N LYS A 68 -4.21 1.79 -6.68
CA LYS A 68 -5.14 2.93 -6.81
C LYS A 68 -4.39 4.25 -6.90
N ARG A 69 -4.78 5.09 -7.86
CA ARG A 69 -4.34 6.48 -7.92
C ARG A 69 -5.14 7.32 -6.93
N VAL A 70 -4.44 8.23 -6.24
CA VAL A 70 -5.09 9.19 -5.35
C VAL A 70 -5.83 10.22 -6.20
N ARG A 71 -7.12 10.43 -5.92
CA ARG A 71 -8.00 11.28 -6.75
C ARG A 71 -7.83 12.77 -6.47
N SER A 72 -7.53 13.14 -5.23
CA SER A 72 -7.52 14.55 -4.79
C SER A 72 -6.15 14.91 -4.25
N ARG A 73 -5.27 15.37 -5.14
CA ARG A 73 -3.91 15.76 -4.77
C ARG A 73 -3.91 16.93 -3.78
N SER A 74 -4.84 17.87 -3.92
CA SER A 74 -5.02 19.00 -3.00
C SER A 74 -5.30 18.56 -1.56
N VAL A 75 -6.14 17.54 -1.36
CA VAL A 75 -6.45 16.99 -0.03
C VAL A 75 -5.22 16.32 0.59
N VAL A 76 -4.41 15.63 -0.21
CA VAL A 76 -3.16 15.04 0.27
C VAL A 76 -2.16 16.13 0.67
N GLU A 77 -2.04 17.18 -0.12
CA GLU A 77 -1.13 18.30 0.14
C GLU A 77 -1.54 19.07 1.41
N GLU A 78 -2.83 19.36 1.59
CA GLU A 78 -3.37 19.94 2.82
C GLU A 78 -3.09 19.03 4.03
N LEU A 79 -3.41 17.74 3.92
CA LEU A 79 -3.20 16.79 5.01
C LEU A 79 -1.71 16.63 5.37
N CYS A 80 -0.82 16.63 4.38
CA CYS A 80 0.62 16.60 4.62
C CYS A 80 1.11 17.86 5.32
N GLN A 81 0.57 19.04 5.00
CA GLN A 81 0.90 20.28 5.72
C GLN A 81 0.45 20.20 7.19
N ASP A 82 -0.77 19.71 7.44
CA ASP A 82 -1.30 19.54 8.79
C ASP A 82 -0.50 18.52 9.61
N LEU A 83 -0.22 17.34 9.04
CA LEU A 83 0.53 16.26 9.70
C LEU A 83 2.00 16.62 9.93
N SER A 84 2.64 17.36 9.01
CA SER A 84 4.04 17.82 9.17
C SER A 84 4.19 18.79 10.35
N LEU A 85 3.10 19.41 10.80
CA LEU A 85 3.06 20.28 11.97
C LEU A 85 2.68 19.53 13.26
N GLY A 86 2.48 18.22 13.20
CA GLY A 86 2.07 17.40 14.34
C GLY A 86 0.63 17.62 14.80
N LYS A 87 -0.25 18.17 13.94
CA LYS A 87 -1.65 18.40 14.29
C LYS A 87 -2.48 17.14 14.03
N LEU A 88 -2.99 16.54 15.09
CA LEU A 88 -4.00 15.49 15.03
C LEU A 88 -5.38 16.17 14.89
N ARG A 89 -6.05 15.99 13.75
CA ARG A 89 -7.47 16.39 13.60
C ARG A 89 -8.32 15.29 14.26
N LEU A 90 -8.80 15.56 15.47
CA LEU A 90 -9.88 14.81 16.15
C LEU A 90 -11.24 15.37 15.75
#